data_AF-A0A7X1ZRQ3-F1
#
_entry.id   AF-A0A7X1ZRQ3-F1
#
_cell.length_a   1.000
_cell.length_b   1.000
_cell.length_c   1.000
_cell.angle_alpha   90.00
_cell.angle_beta   90.00
_cell.angle_gamma   90.00
#
_symmetry.space_group_name_H-M   'P 1'
#
loop_
_entity.id
_entity.type
_entity.pdbx_description
1 polymer ?
#
loop_
_entity_poly.entity_id
_entity_poly.type
_entity_poly.pdbx_seq_one_letter_code
_entity_poly.pdbx_strand_id
1 'polypeptide(L)' 'MMKGILGKKLGMGQIYDEEGKSIPVTIIQAGPCFITQIKERSIQLG' A
#
# COMPACT_ATOMS: atom_id res chain seq x y z
N MET A 1 -9.95 -8.06 12.20
CA MET A 1 -10.07 -6.67 11.72
C MET A 1 -9.05 -6.47 10.61
N MET A 2 -9.47 -6.26 9.37
CA MET A 2 -8.56 -6.03 8.23
C MET A 2 -8.51 -4.54 7.91
N LYS A 3 -7.30 -3.98 7.85
CA LYS A 3 -7.04 -2.62 7.36
C LYS A 3 -6.51 -2.74 5.93
N GLY A 4 -7.04 -1.93 5.02
CA GLY A 4 -6.60 -1.88 3.61
C GLY A 4 -6.65 -0.44 3.09
N ILE A 5 -5.83 -0.14 2.10
CA ILE A 5 -5.77 1.15 1.39
C ILE A 5 -5.66 0.90 -0.12
N LEU A 6 -6.12 1.86 -0.94
CA LEU A 6 -5.91 1.81 -2.38
C LEU A 6 -4.50 2.29 -2.72
N GLY A 7 -3.89 1.67 -3.73
CA GLY A 7 -2.61 2.10 -4.24
C GLY A 7 -2.37 1.69 -5.69
N LYS A 8 -1.54 2.47 -6.38
CA LYS A 8 -1.08 2.20 -7.75
C LYS A 8 0.31 1.56 -7.71
N LYS A 9 0.48 0.44 -8.42
CA LYS A 9 1.80 -0.14 -8.65
C LYS A 9 2.62 0.82 -9.52
N LEU A 10 3.71 1.35 -8.96
CA LEU A 10 4.63 2.22 -9.70
C LEU A 10 5.74 1.41 -10.35
N GLY A 11 6.21 0.33 -9.70
CA GLY A 11 7.30 -0.47 -10.22
C GLY A 11 7.92 -1.37 -9.17
N MET A 12 9.15 -1.78 -9.44
CA MET A 12 9.97 -2.61 -8.55
C MET A 12 11.34 -1.96 -8.40
N GLY A 13 11.97 -2.16 -7.25
CA GLY A 13 13.30 -1.66 -6.94
C GLY A 13 13.94 -2.50 -5.85
N GLN A 14 15.02 -2.00 -5.26
CA GLN A 14 15.67 -2.65 -4.13
C GLN A 14 16.10 -1.62 -3.09
N ILE A 15 16.08 -2.02 -1.83
CA ILE A 15 16.65 -1.26 -0.71
C ILE A 15 17.80 -2.08 -0.11
N TYR A 16 18.71 -1.42 0.56
CA TYR A 16 19.80 -2.07 1.28
C TYR A 16 19.55 -1.93 2.78
N ASP A 17 19.75 -3.01 3.53
CA ASP A 17 19.77 -2.93 4.99
C ASP A 17 21.13 -2.42 5.51
N GLU A 18 21.24 -2.29 6.84
CA GLU A 18 22.43 -1.80 7.53
C GLU A 18 23.68 -2.68 7.27
N GLU A 19 23.48 -3.96 6.96
CA GLU A 19 24.54 -4.94 6.67
C GLU A 19 24.91 -4.95 5.18
N GLY A 20 24.26 -4.12 4.35
CA GLY A 20 24.51 -4.01 2.91
C GLY A 20 23.81 -5.06 2.06
N LYS A 21 22.86 -5.83 2.62
CA LYS A 21 22.10 -6.83 1.87
C LYS A 21 21.00 -6.16 1.04
N SER A 22 20.93 -6.53 -0.24
CA SER A 22 19.88 -6.05 -1.16
C SER A 22 18.56 -6.79 -0.93
N ILE A 23 17.48 -6.04 -0.71
CA ILE A 23 16.12 -6.53 -0.50
C ILE A 23 15.24 -6.02 -1.66
N PRO A 24 14.70 -6.89 -2.51
CA PRO A 24 13.81 -6.48 -3.60
C PRO A 24 12.45 -6.05 -3.05
N VAL A 25 11.93 -4.93 -3.56
CA VAL A 25 10.68 -4.32 -3.10
C VAL A 25 9.78 -3.91 -4.27
N THR A 26 8.47 -3.89 -4.05
CA THR A 26 7.49 -3.30 -4.98
C THR A 26 7.10 -1.92 -4.48
N ILE A 27 7.16 -0.92 -5.36
CA ILE A 27 6.84 0.45 -5.03
C ILE A 27 5.35 0.67 -5.31
N ILE A 28 4.59 1.00 -4.26
CA ILE A 28 3.16 1.31 -4.33
C ILE A 28 2.95 2.77 -3.91
N GLN A 29 2.35 3.58 -4.79
CA GLN A 29 1.82 4.89 -4.40
C GLN A 29 0.44 4.67 -3.80
N ALA A 30 0.30 4.92 -2.50
CA ALA A 30 -0.97 4.80 -1.81
C ALA A 30 -1.48 6.17 -1.35
N GLY A 31 -2.79 6.40 -1.51
CA GLY A 31 -3.49 7.57 -1.00
C GLY A 31 -3.32 8.90 -1.76
N PRO A 32 -4.08 9.94 -1.37
CA PRO A 32 -5.14 9.91 -0.35
C PRO A 32 -6.33 9.03 -0.78
N CYS A 33 -6.85 8.20 0.14
CA CYS A 33 -7.98 7.30 -0.12
C CYS A 33 -9.22 7.84 0.62
N PHE A 34 -10.17 8.41 -0.09
CA PHE A 34 -11.38 8.92 0.54
C PHE A 34 -12.37 7.78 0.78
N ILE A 35 -13.15 7.90 1.85
CA ILE A 35 -14.21 6.93 2.13
C ILE A 35 -15.43 7.34 1.32
N THR A 36 -15.84 6.49 0.39
CA THR A 36 -17.03 6.72 -0.44
C THR A 36 -18.28 6.10 0.17
N GLN A 37 -18.13 5.01 0.91
CA GLN A 37 -19.25 4.33 1.56
C GLN A 37 -18.82 3.58 2.81
N ILE A 38 -19.65 3.62 3.85
CA ILE A 38 -19.54 2.79 5.05
C ILE A 38 -20.70 1.79 5.05
N LYS A 39 -20.39 0.50 5.04
CA LYS A 39 -21.33 -0.62 5.20
C LYS A 39 -21.12 -1.23 6.59
N GLU A 40 -22.15 -1.89 7.10
CA GLU A 40 -22.14 -2.52 8.44
C GLU A 40 -20.94 -3.45 8.68
N ARG A 41 -20.42 -4.08 7.61
CA ARG A 41 -19.28 -5.01 7.67
C ARG A 41 -18.03 -4.55 6.90
N SER A 42 -18.08 -3.45 6.14
CA SER A 42 -16.94 -3.03 5.30
C SER A 42 -16.95 -1.53 4.98
N ILE A 43 -15.76 -0.97 4.80
CA ILE A 43 -15.58 0.42 4.34
C ILE A 43 -15.07 0.37 2.90
N GLN A 44 -15.70 1.14 2.02
CA GLN A 44 -15.30 1.28 0.63
C GLN A 44 -14.49 2.56 0.44
N LEU A 45 -13.36 2.43 -0.25
CA LEU A 45 -12.48 3.52 -0.61
C LEU A 45 -12.76 3.95 -2.07
N GLY A 46 -12.54 5.23 -2.38
CA GLY A 46 -12.62 5.79 -3.72
C GLY A 46 -11.78 7.05 -3.87
#